data_AF-A0A7Y7AZC2-F1
#
_entry.id   AF-A0A7Y7AZC2-F1
#
_cell.length_a   1.000
_cell.length_b   1.000
_cell.length_c   1.000
_cell.angle_alpha   90.00
_cell.angle_beta   90.00
_cell.angle_gamma   90.00
#
_symmetry.space_group_name_H-M   'P 1'
#
loop_
_entity.id
_entity.type
_entity.pdbx_description
1 polymer ?
#
loop_
_entity_poly.entity_id
_entity_poly.type
_entity_poly.pdbx_seq_one_letter_code
_entity_poly.pdbx_strand_id
1 'polypeptide(L)'
;MTTVICPYCFARDRAARLGYRCLMSATGIRGGAKCDPERDDVWADFKGPAVPPQARMRGPVFDAPRTLRGSGGRAACPGCGVPTPVRVCRRCHSDLPSDYCDQDSRIIALVGAKATGKSTYVTVLVNELRHRVGGAYRASLAAMGADTQRRDRETAAELYERLQLPGATRPAALGFNDPLLYRLSVPARSRLGAGSRHTALVFFDAAGEDLRNAEAMDRYTAYLAAADGIILLVDPLQLPSVRDELAGTGGPPLPPVETSPQQIAADVAGQLRSHRRAGSRGRLSTPVAVALTKTDMLRPLLSPQSPLHGNASHHGGALDDADRTAVHEEVRSLLGSWDGGALHRQLESDFSDVGLFGLSALGAPPPPDAPADAPKSGPQPVRVEDPLLWLLARRNLLPVRKQGRAARAEGAGIA
;
A
#
# COMPACT_ATOMS: atom_id res chain seq x y z
N MET A 1 0.49 10.03 23.15
CA MET A 1 0.27 8.57 23.27
C MET A 1 -0.09 8.03 21.90
N THR A 2 0.62 7.02 21.40
CA THR A 2 0.44 6.47 20.06
C THR A 2 -0.93 5.83 19.90
N THR A 3 -1.69 6.28 18.89
CA THR A 3 -2.95 5.64 18.48
C THR A 3 -2.61 4.61 17.42
N VAL A 4 -3.13 3.40 17.59
CA VAL A 4 -2.93 2.28 16.67
C VAL A 4 -4.27 2.02 15.99
N ILE A 5 -4.26 1.96 14.66
CA ILE A 5 -5.37 1.44 13.88
C ILE A 5 -5.06 -0.02 13.61
N CYS A 6 -5.92 -0.95 14.01
CA CYS A 6 -5.72 -2.35 13.68
C CYS A 6 -5.72 -2.53 12.15
N PRO A 7 -4.67 -3.10 11.52
CA PRO A 7 -4.64 -3.30 10.08
C PRO A 7 -5.53 -4.46 9.62
N TYR A 8 -6.28 -5.11 10.52
CA TYR A 8 -7.20 -6.18 10.13
C TYR A 8 -8.66 -5.74 10.19
N CYS A 9 -9.06 -5.09 11.28
CA CYS A 9 -10.45 -4.65 11.51
C CYS A 9 -10.62 -3.13 11.58
N PHE A 10 -9.55 -2.35 11.38
CA PHE A 10 -9.54 -0.88 11.38
C PHE A 10 -10.03 -0.20 12.66
N ALA A 11 -10.19 -0.96 13.75
CA ALA A 11 -10.47 -0.42 15.07
C ALA A 11 -9.31 0.45 15.56
N ARG A 12 -9.65 1.64 16.08
CA ARG A 12 -8.71 2.56 16.70
C ARG A 12 -8.59 2.27 18.19
N ASP A 13 -7.37 2.12 18.67
CA ASP A 13 -7.08 1.97 20.10
C ASP A 13 -5.78 2.70 20.49
N ARG A 14 -5.51 2.80 21.79
CA ARG A 14 -4.24 3.30 22.31
C ARG A 14 -3.27 2.13 22.43
N ALA A 15 -2.05 2.30 21.92
CA ALA A 15 -1.00 1.27 21.97
C ALA A 15 -0.82 0.69 23.38
N ALA A 16 -0.85 1.54 24.41
CA ALA A 16 -0.67 1.17 25.82
C ALA A 16 -1.82 0.36 26.43
N ARG A 17 -2.97 0.28 25.76
CA ARG A 17 -4.16 -0.47 26.23
C ARG A 17 -4.27 -1.85 25.60
N LEU A 18 -3.46 -2.15 24.59
CA LEU A 18 -3.49 -3.43 23.89
C LEU A 18 -2.99 -4.53 24.84
N GLY A 19 -3.69 -5.66 24.84
CA GLY A 19 -3.23 -6.87 25.51
C GLY A 19 -2.04 -7.50 24.75
N TYR A 20 -1.48 -8.54 25.33
CA TYR A 20 -0.36 -9.30 24.78
C TYR A 20 -0.74 -10.76 24.58
N ARG A 21 -0.15 -11.40 23.57
CA ARG A 21 -0.34 -12.84 23.31
C ARG A 21 0.88 -13.63 23.76
N CYS A 22 0.66 -14.64 24.61
CA CYS A 22 1.68 -15.62 24.92
C CYS A 22 2.09 -16.37 23.66
N LEU A 23 3.40 -16.43 23.35
CA LEU A 23 3.89 -17.19 22.20
C LEU A 23 3.88 -18.70 22.42
N MET A 24 3.54 -19.13 23.65
CA MET A 24 3.62 -20.52 24.10
C MET A 24 5.00 -21.11 23.76
N SER A 25 6.06 -20.31 23.96
CA SER A 25 7.42 -20.75 23.69
C SER A 25 7.88 -21.72 24.78
N ALA A 26 8.57 -22.78 24.38
CA ALA A 26 9.30 -23.66 25.30
C ALA A 26 10.65 -23.05 25.73
N THR A 27 11.13 -22.01 25.02
CA THR A 27 12.39 -21.34 25.32
C THR A 27 12.18 -20.12 26.21
N GLY A 28 13.09 -19.90 27.16
CA GLY A 28 13.07 -18.74 28.06
C GLY A 28 12.17 -18.87 29.29
N ILE A 29 11.62 -20.05 29.55
CA ILE A 29 10.82 -20.32 30.75
C ILE A 29 11.74 -20.40 31.97
N ARG A 30 11.41 -19.67 33.04
CA ARG A 30 12.14 -19.71 34.31
C ARG A 30 11.40 -20.60 35.30
N GLY A 31 11.70 -21.91 35.26
CA GLY A 31 11.25 -22.87 36.28
C GLY A 31 9.78 -23.30 36.22
N GLY A 32 9.12 -23.22 35.05
CA GLY A 32 7.72 -23.59 34.86
C GLY A 32 7.46 -24.38 33.56
N ALA A 33 6.18 -24.58 33.24
CA ALA A 33 5.74 -25.20 31.99
C ALA A 33 5.33 -24.14 30.95
N LYS A 34 5.36 -24.54 29.67
CA LYS A 34 4.78 -23.75 28.58
C LYS A 34 3.27 -23.61 28.82
N CYS A 35 2.71 -22.43 28.54
CA CYS A 35 1.25 -22.26 28.58
C CYS A 35 0.56 -23.13 27.53
N ASP A 36 -0.53 -23.77 27.93
CA ASP A 36 -1.41 -24.48 27.01
C ASP A 36 -2.10 -23.49 26.06
N PRO A 37 -2.41 -23.93 24.82
CA PRO A 37 -3.20 -23.12 23.92
C PRO A 37 -4.63 -22.99 24.42
N GLU A 38 -5.19 -21.79 24.31
CA GLU A 38 -6.57 -21.47 24.61
C GLU A 38 -7.36 -21.25 23.32
N ARG A 39 -8.65 -21.54 23.38
CA ARG A 39 -9.55 -21.29 22.26
C ARG A 39 -9.81 -19.78 22.14
N ASP A 40 -9.53 -19.21 20.98
CA ASP A 40 -9.75 -17.79 20.68
C ASP A 40 -10.90 -17.62 19.69
N ASP A 41 -12.12 -17.67 20.21
CA ASP A 41 -13.34 -17.56 19.40
C ASP A 41 -13.50 -16.18 18.77
N VAL A 42 -13.10 -15.10 19.46
CA VAL A 42 -13.16 -13.74 18.91
C VAL A 42 -12.29 -13.62 17.64
N TRP A 43 -11.08 -14.19 17.65
CA TRP A 43 -10.23 -14.22 16.47
C TRP A 43 -10.78 -15.14 15.38
N ALA A 44 -11.26 -16.33 15.77
CA ALA A 44 -11.80 -17.31 14.84
C ALA A 44 -13.02 -16.78 14.09
N ASP A 45 -13.97 -16.17 14.81
CA ASP A 45 -15.17 -15.54 14.25
C ASP A 45 -14.80 -14.40 13.29
N PHE A 46 -13.81 -13.58 13.66
CA PHE A 46 -13.32 -12.51 12.78
C PHE A 46 -12.70 -13.01 11.47
N LYS A 47 -11.95 -14.13 11.53
CA LYS A 47 -11.33 -14.77 10.34
C LYS A 47 -12.33 -15.61 9.55
N GLY A 48 -13.47 -15.95 10.15
CA GLY A 48 -14.60 -16.59 9.50
C GLY A 48 -14.60 -18.11 9.53
N PRO A 49 -15.61 -18.75 8.92
CA PRO A 49 -15.89 -20.18 9.08
C PRO A 49 -14.81 -21.10 8.51
N ALA A 50 -13.95 -20.60 7.62
CA ALA A 50 -12.86 -21.36 7.01
C ALA A 50 -11.68 -21.64 7.96
N VAL A 51 -11.69 -21.09 9.17
CA VAL A 51 -10.62 -21.35 10.16
C VAL A 51 -10.73 -22.77 10.70
N PRO A 52 -9.73 -23.64 10.48
CA PRO A 52 -9.75 -25.01 10.97
C PRO A 52 -9.69 -25.03 12.50
N PRO A 53 -10.29 -26.04 13.17
CA PRO A 53 -10.35 -26.11 14.63
C PRO A 53 -8.98 -25.95 15.32
N GLN A 54 -7.91 -26.50 14.73
CA GLN A 54 -6.57 -26.41 15.30
C GLN A 54 -6.03 -24.97 15.30
N ALA A 55 -6.38 -24.14 14.30
CA ALA A 55 -5.94 -22.75 14.22
C ALA A 55 -6.67 -21.83 15.22
N ARG A 56 -7.80 -22.27 15.78
CA ARG A 56 -8.53 -21.56 16.84
C ARG A 56 -7.81 -21.62 18.18
N MET A 57 -6.94 -22.62 18.36
CA MET A 57 -6.15 -22.83 19.55
C MET A 57 -4.89 -21.94 19.48
N ARG A 58 -4.91 -20.82 20.20
CA ARG A 58 -3.85 -19.80 20.19
C ARG A 58 -3.28 -19.61 21.58
N GLY A 59 -2.19 -18.87 21.69
CA GLY A 59 -1.65 -18.53 23.00
C GLY A 59 -2.60 -17.63 23.81
N PRO A 60 -2.65 -17.79 25.15
CA PRO A 60 -3.46 -16.96 26.03
C PRO A 60 -3.21 -15.47 25.82
N VAL A 61 -4.28 -14.68 25.89
CA VAL A 61 -4.24 -13.22 25.85
C VAL A 61 -4.27 -12.68 27.28
N PHE A 62 -3.39 -11.74 27.58
CA PHE A 62 -3.32 -11.12 28.91
C PHE A 62 -3.17 -9.60 28.80
N ASP A 63 -3.64 -8.90 29.83
CA ASP A 63 -3.63 -7.44 29.88
C ASP A 63 -2.21 -6.88 29.98
N ALA A 64 -2.05 -5.64 29.51
CA ALA A 64 -0.80 -4.91 29.67
C ALA A 64 -0.48 -4.70 31.18
N PRO A 65 0.79 -4.85 31.60
CA PRO A 65 1.19 -4.58 32.98
C PRO A 65 0.85 -3.15 33.38
N ARG A 66 0.30 -2.94 34.59
CA ARG A 66 -0.07 -1.62 35.12
C ARG A 66 1.14 -0.73 35.50
N THR A 67 2.37 -1.09 35.14
CA THR A 67 3.57 -0.37 35.59
C THR A 67 3.72 0.99 34.90
N LEU A 68 3.95 2.04 35.69
CA LEU A 68 4.11 3.45 35.29
C LEU A 68 5.30 3.75 34.34
N ARG A 69 6.18 2.78 34.11
CA ARG A 69 7.26 2.86 33.12
C ARG A 69 6.94 1.86 32.01
N GLY A 70 6.62 2.40 30.84
CA GLY A 70 6.27 1.64 29.64
C GLY A 70 7.33 0.57 29.37
N SER A 71 6.94 -0.70 29.49
CA SER A 71 7.80 -1.81 29.12
C SER A 71 8.04 -1.72 27.61
N GLY A 72 9.30 -1.59 27.21
CA GLY A 72 9.72 -1.33 25.83
C GLY A 72 9.25 -2.40 24.84
N GLY A 73 8.03 -2.27 24.35
CA GLY A 73 7.44 -3.15 23.34
C GLY A 73 7.04 -4.55 23.82
N ARG A 74 7.43 -4.99 25.04
CA ARG A 74 7.28 -6.38 25.50
C ARG A 74 6.61 -6.51 26.86
N ALA A 75 5.94 -7.63 27.12
CA ALA A 75 5.39 -7.99 28.42
C ALA A 75 5.63 -9.47 28.76
N ALA A 76 5.94 -9.77 30.02
CA ALA A 76 6.07 -11.15 30.48
C ALA A 76 4.69 -11.79 30.65
N CYS A 77 4.50 -12.99 30.10
CA CYS A 77 3.27 -13.76 30.30
C CYS A 77 3.10 -14.10 31.79
N PRO A 78 1.93 -13.82 32.41
CA PRO A 78 1.68 -14.18 33.82
C PRO A 78 1.72 -15.69 34.09
N GLY A 79 1.43 -16.52 33.09
CA GLY A 79 1.44 -17.98 33.22
C GLY A 79 2.85 -18.59 33.16
N CYS A 80 3.59 -18.36 32.08
CA CYS A 80 4.90 -18.99 31.86
C CYS A 80 6.12 -18.07 32.09
N GLY A 81 5.91 -16.78 32.35
CA GLY A 81 6.97 -15.79 32.57
C GLY A 81 7.73 -15.35 31.31
N VAL A 82 7.48 -15.98 30.15
CA VAL A 82 8.19 -15.66 28.90
C VAL A 82 7.76 -14.27 28.38
N PRO A 83 8.71 -13.36 28.06
CA PRO A 83 8.39 -12.08 27.47
C PRO A 83 7.94 -12.22 26.01
N THR A 84 6.82 -11.58 25.67
CA THR A 84 6.28 -11.53 24.31
C THR A 84 6.24 -10.08 23.80
N PRO A 85 6.61 -9.84 22.54
CA PRO A 85 6.38 -8.56 21.85
C PRO A 85 4.98 -8.47 21.23
N VAL A 86 4.26 -9.59 21.08
CA VAL A 86 3.03 -9.61 20.27
C VAL A 86 1.89 -8.97 21.03
N ARG A 87 1.42 -7.84 20.51
CA ARG A 87 0.23 -7.14 21.00
C ARG A 87 -1.01 -7.67 20.30
N VAL A 88 -2.17 -7.55 20.94
CA VAL A 88 -3.43 -8.12 20.45
C VAL A 88 -4.46 -7.02 20.27
N CYS A 89 -5.10 -6.99 19.10
CA CYS A 89 -6.24 -6.10 18.87
C CYS A 89 -7.40 -6.48 19.79
N ARG A 90 -7.91 -5.52 20.57
CA ARG A 90 -9.01 -5.76 21.52
C ARG A 90 -10.38 -6.03 20.88
N ARG A 91 -10.52 -5.80 19.58
CA ARG A 91 -11.78 -6.01 18.84
C ARG A 91 -11.81 -7.36 18.12
N CYS A 92 -10.74 -7.69 17.40
CA CYS A 92 -10.70 -8.88 16.54
C CYS A 92 -9.67 -9.93 16.98
N HIS A 93 -8.97 -9.69 18.09
CA HIS A 93 -7.91 -10.56 18.62
C HIS A 93 -6.76 -10.88 17.65
N SER A 94 -6.66 -10.16 16.53
CA SER A 94 -5.52 -10.29 15.62
C SER A 94 -4.22 -9.85 16.28
N ASP A 95 -3.15 -10.58 15.97
CA ASP A 95 -1.81 -10.30 16.43
C ASP A 95 -1.25 -9.09 15.67
N LEU A 96 -0.75 -8.12 16.42
CA LEU A 96 -0.15 -6.91 15.92
C LEU A 96 1.36 -7.00 16.16
N PRO A 97 2.19 -6.88 15.10
CA PRO A 97 3.63 -6.74 15.28
C PRO A 97 3.96 -5.61 16.27
N SER A 98 4.93 -5.82 17.17
CA SER A 98 5.25 -4.83 18.20
C SER A 98 5.67 -3.49 17.60
N ASP A 99 6.49 -3.56 16.55
CA ASP A 99 7.00 -2.40 15.82
C ASP A 99 5.88 -1.62 15.13
N TYR A 100 4.83 -2.30 14.65
CA TYR A 100 3.61 -1.63 14.16
C TYR A 100 2.95 -0.75 15.23
N CYS A 101 2.94 -1.20 16.49
CA CYS A 101 2.26 -0.51 17.57
C CYS A 101 3.08 0.61 18.22
N ASP A 102 4.39 0.67 17.96
CA ASP A 102 5.33 1.61 18.58
C ASP A 102 5.63 2.83 17.68
N GLN A 103 5.07 2.87 16.47
CA GLN A 103 5.28 3.93 15.49
C GLN A 103 3.96 4.47 14.92
N ASP A 104 4.01 5.63 14.26
CA ASP A 104 2.87 6.13 13.49
C ASP A 104 2.61 5.18 12.32
N SER A 105 1.37 4.73 12.17
CA SER A 105 0.94 3.96 11.00
C SER A 105 0.29 4.86 9.96
N ARG A 106 0.52 4.53 8.68
CA ARG A 106 -0.11 5.12 7.52
C ARG A 106 -0.73 4.00 6.69
N ILE A 107 -2.04 4.06 6.56
CA ILE A 107 -2.78 3.10 5.74
C ILE A 107 -2.86 3.69 4.34
N ILE A 108 -2.28 2.99 3.36
CA ILE A 108 -2.34 3.38 1.95
C ILE A 108 -3.30 2.44 1.26
N ALA A 109 -4.45 2.97 0.85
CA ALA A 109 -5.44 2.14 0.21
C ALA A 109 -5.09 1.89 -1.26
N LEU A 110 -4.89 0.64 -1.65
CA LEU A 110 -4.74 0.28 -3.07
C LEU A 110 -6.09 -0.17 -3.63
N VAL A 111 -6.54 0.51 -4.68
CA VAL A 111 -7.82 0.24 -5.35
C VAL A 111 -7.60 0.14 -6.85
N GLY A 112 -8.36 -0.72 -7.54
CA GLY A 112 -8.36 -0.85 -8.99
C GLY A 112 -9.11 -2.11 -9.42
N ALA A 113 -9.53 -2.15 -10.68
CA ALA A 113 -10.22 -3.29 -11.29
C ALA A 113 -9.37 -4.58 -11.21
N LYS A 114 -9.99 -5.73 -11.46
CA LYS A 114 -9.26 -6.95 -11.79
C LYS A 114 -8.35 -6.70 -13.00
N ALA A 115 -7.19 -7.36 -13.03
CA ALA A 115 -6.19 -7.21 -14.08
C ALA A 115 -5.51 -5.83 -14.23
N THR A 116 -5.79 -4.84 -13.36
CA THR A 116 -5.03 -3.57 -13.29
C THR A 116 -3.58 -3.73 -12.85
N GLY A 117 -3.22 -4.90 -12.32
CA GLY A 117 -1.85 -5.23 -11.91
C GLY A 117 -1.51 -4.90 -10.45
N LYS A 118 -2.49 -4.83 -9.53
CA LYS A 118 -2.28 -4.51 -8.10
C LYS A 118 -1.16 -5.32 -7.43
N SER A 119 -1.20 -6.65 -7.51
CA SER A 119 -0.20 -7.52 -6.87
C SER A 119 1.19 -7.34 -7.47
N THR A 120 1.27 -7.22 -8.80
CA THR A 120 2.51 -6.88 -9.51
C THR A 120 3.03 -5.50 -9.08
N TYR A 121 2.16 -4.50 -9.01
CA TYR A 121 2.49 -3.14 -8.58
C TYR A 121 3.08 -3.13 -7.18
N VAL A 122 2.45 -3.79 -6.20
CA VAL A 122 2.97 -3.85 -4.82
C VAL A 122 4.32 -4.56 -4.77
N THR A 123 4.46 -5.69 -5.46
CA THR A 123 5.71 -6.46 -5.46
C THR A 123 6.87 -5.64 -6.02
N VAL A 124 6.64 -4.99 -7.16
CA VAL A 124 7.65 -4.13 -7.81
C VAL A 124 7.92 -2.89 -6.97
N LEU A 125 6.90 -2.23 -6.42
CA LEU A 125 7.06 -1.06 -5.54
C LEU A 125 7.93 -1.41 -4.32
N VAL A 126 7.68 -2.53 -3.67
CA VAL A 126 8.46 -3.01 -2.53
C VAL A 126 9.91 -3.28 -2.93
N ASN A 127 10.13 -3.88 -4.10
CA ASN A 127 11.48 -4.09 -4.63
C ASN A 127 12.20 -2.75 -4.89
N GLU A 128 11.54 -1.79 -5.51
CA GLU A 128 12.10 -0.46 -5.80
C GLU A 128 12.44 0.31 -4.52
N LEU A 129 11.56 0.26 -3.51
CA LEU A 129 11.78 0.87 -2.20
C LEU A 129 12.94 0.23 -1.41
N ARG A 130 13.26 -1.04 -1.66
CA ARG A 130 14.42 -1.72 -1.05
C ARG A 130 15.73 -1.42 -1.77
N HIS A 131 15.66 -1.17 -3.08
CA HIS A 131 16.82 -1.01 -3.93
C HIS A 131 16.94 0.43 -4.44
N ARG A 132 16.53 0.71 -5.69
CA ARG A 132 16.77 2.00 -6.37
C ARG A 132 16.27 3.20 -5.57
N VAL A 133 15.00 3.18 -5.17
CA VAL A 133 14.34 4.28 -4.45
C VAL A 133 14.84 4.33 -3.01
N GLY A 134 15.04 3.17 -2.37
CA GLY A 134 15.66 3.08 -1.05
C GLY A 134 17.03 3.76 -0.99
N GLY A 135 17.88 3.51 -1.99
CA GLY A 135 19.18 4.16 -2.16
C GLY A 135 19.07 5.68 -2.32
N ALA A 136 18.18 6.16 -3.19
CA ALA A 136 17.98 7.58 -3.44
C ALA A 136 17.50 8.35 -2.19
N TYR A 137 16.56 7.77 -1.43
CA TYR A 137 16.00 8.37 -0.22
C TYR A 137 16.77 8.01 1.06
N ARG A 138 17.82 7.19 0.95
CA ARG A 138 18.51 6.54 2.10
C ARG A 138 17.52 5.88 3.06
N ALA A 139 16.47 5.31 2.49
CA ALA A 139 15.38 4.69 3.20
C ALA A 139 15.60 3.18 3.31
N SER A 140 14.99 2.55 4.32
CA SER A 140 14.92 1.10 4.43
C SER A 140 13.48 0.64 4.61
N LEU A 141 13.15 -0.51 4.01
CA LEU A 141 11.82 -1.11 4.05
C LEU A 141 11.91 -2.54 4.60
N ALA A 142 11.27 -2.80 5.73
CA ALA A 142 11.26 -4.11 6.38
C ALA A 142 9.84 -4.67 6.49
N ALA A 143 9.61 -5.91 6.09
CA ALA A 143 8.32 -6.58 6.28
C ALA A 143 8.08 -6.89 7.78
N MET A 144 6.89 -6.57 8.27
CA MET A 144 6.47 -6.74 9.66
C MET A 144 5.56 -7.96 9.79
N GLY A 145 5.90 -8.85 10.72
CA GLY A 145 5.19 -10.11 10.95
C GLY A 145 5.57 -11.23 9.98
N ALA A 146 5.42 -12.48 10.44
CA ALA A 146 5.83 -13.66 9.69
C ALA A 146 5.03 -13.86 8.39
N ASP A 147 3.73 -13.54 8.39
CA ASP A 147 2.87 -13.71 7.21
C ASP A 147 3.19 -12.72 6.09
N THR A 148 3.51 -11.47 6.43
CA THR A 148 3.99 -10.51 5.42
C THR A 148 5.33 -10.97 4.88
N GLN A 149 6.28 -11.34 5.75
CA GLN A 149 7.61 -11.79 5.34
C GLN A 149 7.58 -13.01 4.41
N ARG A 150 6.72 -13.99 4.70
CA ARG A 150 6.55 -15.17 3.85
C ARG A 150 6.01 -14.79 2.47
N ARG A 151 4.85 -14.10 2.43
CA ARG A 151 4.21 -13.71 1.16
C ARG A 151 5.10 -12.80 0.32
N ASP A 152 5.75 -11.84 0.95
CA ASP A 152 6.69 -10.93 0.30
C ASP A 152 7.85 -11.69 -0.37
N ARG A 153 8.43 -12.69 0.31
CA ARG A 153 9.49 -13.54 -0.27
C ARG A 153 8.98 -14.42 -1.40
N GLU A 154 7.82 -15.05 -1.22
CA GLU A 154 7.20 -15.92 -2.23
C GLU A 154 6.91 -15.13 -3.51
N THR A 155 6.21 -14.00 -3.39
CA THR A 155 5.83 -13.19 -4.55
C THR A 155 7.04 -12.53 -5.21
N ALA A 156 8.06 -12.13 -4.43
CA ALA A 156 9.32 -11.64 -5.01
C ALA A 156 10.07 -12.73 -5.77
N ALA A 157 10.15 -13.95 -5.23
CA ALA A 157 10.80 -15.08 -5.90
C ALA A 157 10.04 -15.48 -7.18
N GLU A 158 8.70 -15.51 -7.16
CA GLU A 158 7.89 -15.71 -8.36
C GLU A 158 8.22 -14.68 -9.43
N LEU A 159 8.19 -13.39 -9.10
CA LEU A 159 8.34 -12.33 -10.09
C LEU A 159 9.77 -12.14 -10.60
N TYR A 160 10.78 -12.19 -9.72
CA TYR A 160 12.16 -11.83 -10.05
C TYR A 160 13.07 -13.03 -10.32
N GLU A 161 12.80 -14.20 -9.73
CA GLU A 161 13.61 -15.40 -9.94
C GLU A 161 12.98 -16.33 -10.99
N ARG A 162 11.66 -16.53 -10.90
CA ARG A 162 10.92 -17.42 -11.81
C ARG A 162 10.33 -16.70 -13.01
N LEU A 163 10.36 -15.36 -13.01
CA LEU A 163 9.75 -14.52 -14.03
C LEU A 163 8.27 -14.86 -14.26
N GLN A 164 7.55 -15.14 -13.18
CA GLN A 164 6.12 -15.44 -13.19
C GLN A 164 5.36 -14.28 -12.56
N LEU A 165 4.30 -13.82 -13.22
CA LEU A 165 3.44 -12.81 -12.63
C LEU A 165 2.75 -13.42 -11.40
N PRO A 166 2.56 -12.64 -10.32
CA PRO A 166 1.79 -13.09 -9.18
C PRO A 166 0.43 -13.58 -9.67
N GLY A 167 0.06 -14.81 -9.32
CA GLY A 167 -1.21 -15.39 -9.72
C GLY A 167 -2.39 -14.49 -9.33
N ALA A 168 -3.51 -14.60 -10.05
CA ALA A 168 -4.71 -13.85 -9.71
C ALA A 168 -5.05 -14.09 -8.24
N THR A 169 -5.08 -13.02 -7.44
CA THR A 169 -5.25 -13.13 -5.99
C THR A 169 -6.59 -13.79 -5.73
N ARG A 170 -6.58 -15.03 -5.24
CA ARG A 170 -7.82 -15.73 -4.90
C ARG A 170 -8.52 -14.92 -3.80
N PRO A 171 -9.83 -14.64 -3.91
CA PRO A 171 -10.56 -14.09 -2.79
C PRO A 171 -10.36 -15.01 -1.59
N ALA A 172 -9.93 -14.47 -0.44
CA ALA A 172 -10.02 -15.23 0.80
C ALA A 172 -11.48 -15.66 1.01
N ALA A 173 -11.76 -16.65 1.87
CA ALA A 173 -13.14 -17.09 2.15
C ALA A 173 -14.09 -15.95 2.58
N LEU A 174 -13.57 -14.80 3.01
CA LEU A 174 -14.29 -13.57 3.34
C LEU A 174 -14.04 -12.40 2.35
N GLY A 175 -13.42 -12.63 1.19
CA GLY A 175 -13.11 -11.60 0.19
C GLY A 175 -11.94 -10.65 0.54
N PHE A 176 -11.24 -10.87 1.65
CA PHE A 176 -10.12 -10.04 2.12
C PHE A 176 -8.85 -10.84 2.37
N ASN A 177 -7.79 -10.52 1.62
CA ASN A 177 -6.45 -11.00 1.95
C ASN A 177 -5.91 -10.27 3.18
N ASP A 178 -5.08 -10.96 3.97
CA ASP A 178 -4.41 -10.33 5.11
C ASP A 178 -3.53 -9.16 4.59
N PRO A 179 -3.48 -8.01 5.28
CA PRO A 179 -2.64 -6.88 4.88
C PRO A 179 -1.17 -7.27 4.73
N LEU A 180 -0.47 -6.59 3.81
CA LEU A 180 0.99 -6.56 3.79
C LEU A 180 1.46 -5.36 4.62
N LEU A 181 2.26 -5.64 5.64
CA LEU A 181 2.73 -4.66 6.61
C LEU A 181 4.21 -4.40 6.42
N TYR A 182 4.60 -3.17 6.08
CA TYR A 182 6.01 -2.79 5.95
C TYR A 182 6.36 -1.61 6.84
N ARG A 183 7.53 -1.65 7.48
CA ARG A 183 8.13 -0.50 8.16
C ARG A 183 9.03 0.23 7.19
N LEU A 184 8.61 1.42 6.77
CA LEU A 184 9.47 2.38 6.06
C LEU A 184 10.24 3.20 7.09
N SER A 185 11.56 3.24 6.96
CA SER A 185 12.44 4.06 7.78
C SER A 185 13.14 5.06 6.88
N VAL A 186 12.91 6.36 7.09
CA VAL A 186 13.53 7.45 6.33
C VAL A 186 14.42 8.29 7.25
N PRO A 187 15.55 8.82 6.78
CA PRO A 187 16.37 9.70 7.58
C PRO A 187 15.59 10.94 8.01
N ALA A 188 15.71 11.32 9.27
CA ALA A 188 15.12 12.53 9.82
C ALA A 188 16.22 13.34 10.50
N ARG A 189 16.31 14.63 10.16
CA ARG A 189 17.15 15.58 10.90
C ARG A 189 16.31 16.20 12.01
N SER A 190 16.77 16.06 13.25
CA SER A 190 16.18 16.73 14.41
C SER A 190 17.18 17.73 15.00
N ARG A 191 16.69 18.65 15.85
CA ARG A 191 17.56 19.57 16.61
C ARG A 191 18.55 18.84 17.53
N LEU A 192 18.30 17.57 17.86
CA LEU A 192 19.11 16.72 18.74
C LEU A 192 20.07 15.79 17.98
N GLY A 193 20.14 15.88 16.65
CA GLY A 193 21.00 15.06 15.80
C GLY A 193 20.27 14.32 14.69
N ALA A 194 21.00 13.44 14.01
CA ALA A 194 20.48 12.56 12.96
C ALA A 194 19.72 11.37 13.59
N GLY A 195 18.52 11.09 13.09
CA GLY A 195 17.75 9.91 13.45
C GLY A 195 16.99 9.34 12.24
N SER A 196 16.08 8.42 12.49
CA SER A 196 15.16 7.90 11.48
C SER A 196 13.72 8.11 11.92
N ARG A 197 12.87 8.50 10.98
CA ARG A 197 11.42 8.44 11.14
C ARG A 197 10.93 7.11 10.61
N HIS A 198 10.25 6.36 11.45
CA HIS A 198 9.65 5.09 11.08
C HIS A 198 8.15 5.28 10.82
N THR A 199 7.64 4.59 9.81
CA THR A 199 6.23 4.64 9.44
C THR A 199 5.80 3.26 8.97
N ALA A 200 4.72 2.75 9.56
CA ALA A 200 4.11 1.52 9.07
C ALA A 200 3.29 1.82 7.81
N LEU A 201 3.67 1.24 6.68
CA LEU A 201 2.86 1.18 5.47
C LEU A 201 2.02 -0.08 5.51
N VAL A 202 0.73 0.06 5.24
CA VAL A 202 -0.19 -1.05 5.12
C VAL A 202 -0.76 -1.05 3.71
N PHE A 203 -0.47 -2.11 2.96
CA PHE A 203 -1.08 -2.36 1.65
C PHE A 203 -2.09 -3.48 1.77
N PHE A 204 -3.28 -3.28 1.23
CA PHE A 204 -4.25 -4.35 1.08
C PHE A 204 -4.56 -4.54 -0.38
N ASP A 205 -4.48 -5.80 -0.80
CA ASP A 205 -5.10 -6.22 -2.04
C ASP A 205 -6.56 -6.57 -1.75
N ALA A 206 -7.42 -5.55 -1.82
CA ALA A 206 -8.84 -5.78 -1.95
C ALA A 206 -9.11 -6.16 -3.41
N ALA A 207 -9.57 -7.38 -3.65
CA ALA A 207 -10.26 -7.70 -4.89
C ALA A 207 -11.58 -6.92 -4.89
N GLY A 208 -11.51 -5.62 -5.22
CA GLY A 208 -12.56 -4.62 -5.01
C GLY A 208 -13.87 -4.86 -5.77
N GLU A 209 -13.96 -5.94 -6.54
CA GLU A 209 -15.11 -6.27 -7.38
C GLU A 209 -15.90 -7.48 -6.87
N ASP A 210 -15.35 -8.27 -5.92
CA ASP A 210 -15.97 -9.52 -5.44
C ASP A 210 -16.61 -9.39 -4.05
N LEU A 211 -16.98 -8.17 -3.66
CA LEU A 211 -17.64 -7.87 -2.39
C LEU A 211 -19.14 -8.21 -2.45
N ARG A 212 -19.45 -9.50 -2.66
CA ARG A 212 -20.83 -10.03 -2.67
C ARG A 212 -21.42 -10.17 -1.25
N ASN A 213 -20.58 -10.09 -0.22
CA ASN A 213 -20.94 -10.23 1.20
C ASN A 213 -20.96 -8.85 1.89
N ALA A 214 -22.00 -8.59 2.68
CA ALA A 214 -22.14 -7.37 3.50
C ALA A 214 -20.95 -7.17 4.45
N GLU A 215 -20.46 -8.22 5.12
CA GLU A 215 -19.33 -8.09 6.05
C GLU A 215 -18.02 -7.73 5.33
N ALA A 216 -17.84 -8.24 4.11
CA ALA A 216 -16.71 -7.89 3.27
C ALA A 216 -16.82 -6.40 2.85
N MET A 217 -18.01 -5.96 2.46
CA MET A 217 -18.25 -4.55 2.12
C MET A 217 -18.01 -3.61 3.31
N ASP A 218 -18.47 -3.98 4.50
CA ASP A 218 -18.24 -3.20 5.72
C ASP A 218 -16.75 -3.09 6.05
N ARG A 219 -16.00 -4.19 5.88
CA ARG A 219 -14.55 -4.19 6.07
C ARG A 219 -13.82 -3.35 5.01
N TYR A 220 -14.27 -3.40 3.75
CA TYR A 220 -13.77 -2.54 2.68
C TYR A 220 -13.97 -1.07 2.99
N THR A 221 -15.16 -0.73 3.48
CA THR A 221 -15.54 0.63 3.81
C THR A 221 -14.72 1.14 5.00
N ALA A 222 -14.57 0.32 6.04
CA ALA A 222 -13.72 0.64 7.19
C ALA A 222 -12.25 0.82 6.79
N TYR A 223 -11.76 0.02 5.85
CA TYR A 223 -10.42 0.15 5.27
C TYR A 223 -10.24 1.51 4.58
N LEU A 224 -11.10 1.82 3.62
CA LEU A 224 -11.04 3.08 2.87
C LEU A 224 -11.15 4.28 3.81
N ALA A 225 -12.06 4.23 4.79
CA ALA A 225 -12.25 5.28 5.78
C ALA A 225 -11.06 5.45 6.74
N ALA A 226 -10.28 4.40 6.97
CA ALA A 226 -9.07 4.44 7.77
C ALA A 226 -7.83 4.89 6.96
N ALA A 227 -7.92 4.96 5.64
CA ALA A 227 -6.79 5.28 4.76
C ALA A 227 -6.30 6.73 4.92
N ASP A 228 -4.99 6.89 5.04
CA ASP A 228 -4.31 8.19 5.00
C ASP A 228 -4.09 8.67 3.55
N GLY A 229 -4.29 7.81 2.56
CA GLY A 229 -4.18 8.10 1.15
C GLY A 229 -4.63 6.91 0.32
N ILE A 230 -5.06 7.16 -0.91
CA ILE A 230 -5.57 6.14 -1.81
C ILE A 230 -4.73 6.15 -3.09
N ILE A 231 -4.27 5.00 -3.54
CA ILE A 231 -3.70 4.76 -4.86
C ILE A 231 -4.78 4.06 -5.68
N LEU A 232 -5.35 4.76 -6.64
CA LEU A 232 -6.32 4.22 -7.60
C LEU A 232 -5.58 3.84 -8.88
N LEU A 233 -5.37 2.54 -9.08
CA LEU A 233 -4.81 1.99 -10.32
C LEU A 233 -5.88 1.95 -11.40
N VAL A 234 -5.55 2.55 -12.54
CA VAL A 234 -6.39 2.65 -13.71
C VAL A 234 -5.67 1.97 -14.87
N ASP A 235 -6.26 0.91 -15.41
CA ASP A 235 -5.75 0.28 -16.62
C ASP A 235 -6.28 1.07 -17.84
N PRO A 236 -5.43 1.80 -18.58
CA PRO A 236 -5.88 2.59 -19.73
C PRO A 236 -6.43 1.70 -20.86
N LEU A 237 -6.07 0.41 -20.89
CA LEU A 237 -6.58 -0.55 -21.89
C LEU A 237 -8.07 -0.90 -21.66
N GLN A 238 -8.68 -0.39 -20.59
CA GLN A 238 -10.12 -0.50 -20.32
C GLN A 238 -10.92 0.66 -20.92
N LEU A 239 -10.25 1.71 -21.43
CA LEU A 239 -10.90 2.84 -22.09
C LEU A 239 -11.12 2.54 -23.57
N PRO A 240 -12.36 2.63 -24.10
CA PRO A 240 -12.65 2.31 -25.50
C PRO A 240 -11.75 3.06 -26.49
N SER A 241 -11.59 4.37 -26.33
CA SER A 241 -10.76 5.19 -27.24
C SER A 241 -9.29 4.76 -27.27
N VAL A 242 -8.73 4.35 -26.13
CA VAL A 242 -7.35 3.82 -26.08
C VAL A 242 -7.25 2.51 -26.86
N ARG A 243 -8.24 1.62 -26.71
CA ARG A 243 -8.26 0.34 -27.42
C ARG A 243 -8.37 0.54 -28.93
N ASP A 244 -9.20 1.48 -29.37
CA ASP A 244 -9.38 1.83 -30.78
C ASP A 244 -8.10 2.39 -31.38
N GLU A 245 -7.43 3.31 -30.68
CA GLU A 245 -6.13 3.86 -31.11
C GLU A 245 -5.03 2.79 -31.18
N LEU A 246 -4.99 1.86 -30.21
CA LEU A 246 -4.00 0.77 -30.18
C LEU A 246 -4.28 -0.35 -31.19
N ALA A 247 -5.54 -0.58 -31.58
CA ALA A 247 -5.88 -1.60 -32.57
C ALA A 247 -5.17 -1.36 -33.91
N GLY A 248 -4.92 -0.09 -34.25
CA GLY A 248 -4.19 0.31 -35.46
C GLY A 248 -2.67 0.13 -35.40
N THR A 249 -2.09 -0.15 -34.23
CA THR A 249 -0.62 -0.16 -34.05
C THR A 249 0.01 -1.56 -34.12
N GLY A 250 -0.79 -2.62 -34.29
CA GLY A 250 -0.29 -4.01 -34.30
C GLY A 250 0.33 -4.46 -32.98
N GLY A 251 -0.12 -3.88 -31.86
CA GLY A 251 0.37 -4.20 -30.51
C GLY A 251 -0.04 -5.59 -30.01
N PRO A 252 0.42 -6.00 -28.81
CA PRO A 252 0.05 -7.29 -28.23
C PRO A 252 -1.44 -7.35 -27.90
N PRO A 253 -1.99 -8.56 -27.67
CA PRO A 253 -3.42 -8.74 -27.38
C PRO A 253 -3.89 -7.86 -26.21
N LEU A 254 -5.01 -7.16 -26.41
CA LEU A 254 -5.61 -6.34 -25.37
C LEU A 254 -6.32 -7.23 -24.34
N PRO A 255 -6.26 -6.87 -23.04
CA PRO A 255 -6.98 -7.61 -22.01
C PRO A 255 -8.50 -7.55 -22.23
N PRO A 256 -9.26 -8.51 -21.69
CA PRO A 256 -10.72 -8.40 -21.61
C PRO A 256 -11.17 -7.08 -21.01
N VAL A 257 -12.34 -6.61 -21.44
CA VAL A 257 -12.99 -5.42 -20.85
C VAL A 257 -13.58 -5.81 -19.50
N GLU A 258 -13.22 -5.04 -18.48
CA GLU A 258 -13.65 -5.19 -17.09
C GLU A 258 -14.40 -3.91 -16.64
N THR A 259 -14.60 -3.75 -15.33
CA THR A 259 -15.25 -2.57 -14.74
C THR A 259 -14.56 -1.28 -15.16
N SER A 260 -15.35 -0.27 -15.53
CA SER A 260 -14.80 1.03 -15.94
C SER A 260 -14.08 1.73 -14.78
N PRO A 261 -12.95 2.43 -15.04
CA PRO A 261 -12.25 3.21 -14.03
C PRO A 261 -13.13 4.25 -13.32
N GLN A 262 -14.09 4.84 -14.07
CA GLN A 262 -15.03 5.84 -13.58
C GLN A 262 -16.00 5.24 -12.54
N GLN A 263 -16.48 4.02 -12.77
CA GLN A 263 -17.35 3.33 -11.82
C GLN A 263 -16.59 3.06 -10.51
N ILE A 264 -15.35 2.57 -10.60
CA ILE A 264 -14.52 2.31 -9.41
C ILE A 264 -14.27 3.59 -8.61
N ALA A 265 -13.95 4.70 -9.30
CA ALA A 265 -13.80 5.99 -8.65
C ALA A 265 -15.10 6.44 -7.95
N ALA A 266 -16.26 6.23 -8.56
CA ALA A 266 -17.58 6.53 -7.98
C ALA A 266 -17.83 5.72 -6.72
N ASP A 267 -17.55 4.42 -6.78
CA ASP A 267 -17.76 3.48 -5.69
C ASP A 267 -16.87 3.84 -4.49
N VAL A 268 -15.58 4.12 -4.73
CA VAL A 268 -14.66 4.56 -3.67
C VAL A 268 -15.16 5.84 -3.01
N ALA A 269 -15.58 6.84 -3.79
CA ALA A 269 -16.13 8.08 -3.26
C ALA A 269 -17.43 7.85 -2.48
N GLY A 270 -18.32 6.98 -2.99
CA GLY A 270 -19.56 6.57 -2.34
C GLY A 270 -19.31 5.92 -0.98
N GLN A 271 -18.40 4.95 -0.90
CA GLN A 271 -18.05 4.26 0.33
C GLN A 271 -17.39 5.20 1.36
N LEU A 272 -16.52 6.10 0.92
CA LEU A 272 -15.93 7.09 1.82
C LEU A 272 -16.97 8.06 2.38
N ARG A 273 -17.95 8.45 1.56
CA ARG A 273 -19.06 9.32 2.00
C ARG A 273 -20.00 8.62 2.96
N SER A 274 -20.33 7.35 2.73
CA SER A 274 -21.22 6.58 3.62
C SER A 274 -20.65 6.44 5.04
N HIS A 275 -19.33 6.41 5.16
CA HIS A 275 -18.64 6.36 6.45
C HIS A 275 -18.49 7.75 7.12
N ARG A 276 -18.79 8.87 6.44
CA ARG A 276 -18.72 10.19 7.09
C ARG A 276 -19.92 10.40 8.03
N ARG A 277 -19.71 11.23 9.05
CA ARG A 277 -20.79 11.61 9.98
C ARG A 277 -21.91 12.34 9.22
N ALA A 278 -23.16 12.04 9.57
CA ALA A 278 -24.33 12.72 9.04
C ALA A 278 -24.14 14.25 9.14
N GLY A 279 -24.28 14.94 8.00
CA GLY A 279 -24.11 16.40 7.89
C GLY A 279 -22.75 16.89 7.41
N SER A 280 -21.74 16.03 7.26
CA SER A 280 -20.49 16.44 6.61
C SER A 280 -20.72 16.66 5.10
N ARG A 281 -20.74 17.92 4.68
CA ARG A 281 -20.85 18.30 3.26
C ARG A 281 -19.48 18.61 2.68
N GLY A 282 -19.35 18.49 1.36
CA GLY A 282 -18.15 18.87 0.61
C GLY A 282 -17.24 17.70 0.22
N ARG A 283 -16.16 18.04 -0.49
CA ARG A 283 -15.17 17.09 -1.03
C ARG A 283 -14.51 16.25 0.07
N LEU A 284 -14.06 15.06 -0.30
CA LEU A 284 -13.31 14.14 0.54
C LEU A 284 -11.87 14.65 0.68
N SER A 285 -11.39 14.78 1.92
CA SER A 285 -10.06 15.30 2.22
C SER A 285 -8.94 14.25 2.15
N THR A 286 -9.29 12.99 1.91
CA THR A 286 -8.31 11.91 1.73
C THR A 286 -7.64 12.10 0.37
N PRO A 287 -6.30 12.22 0.30
CA PRO A 287 -5.60 12.40 -0.96
C PRO A 287 -5.69 11.14 -1.82
N VAL A 288 -5.95 11.31 -3.11
CA VAL A 288 -6.06 10.22 -4.09
C VAL A 288 -5.01 10.38 -5.18
N ALA A 289 -4.14 9.38 -5.29
CA ALA A 289 -3.18 9.24 -6.37
C ALA A 289 -3.77 8.32 -7.44
N VAL A 290 -4.18 8.87 -8.56
CA VAL A 290 -4.70 8.12 -9.71
C VAL A 290 -3.50 7.74 -10.57
N ALA A 291 -3.26 6.46 -10.74
CA ALA A 291 -2.12 5.95 -11.48
C ALA A 291 -2.59 5.18 -12.71
N LEU A 292 -2.38 5.74 -13.90
CA LEU A 292 -2.46 4.99 -15.15
C LEU A 292 -1.38 3.92 -15.13
N THR A 293 -1.78 2.66 -15.08
CA THR A 293 -0.86 1.53 -15.16
C THR A 293 -0.54 1.19 -16.61
N LYS A 294 0.37 0.24 -16.82
CA LYS A 294 0.72 -0.30 -18.14
C LYS A 294 1.10 0.79 -19.16
N THR A 295 1.74 1.87 -18.74
CA THR A 295 2.12 2.96 -19.65
C THR A 295 3.12 2.53 -20.74
N ASP A 296 3.79 1.40 -20.55
CA ASP A 296 4.60 0.74 -21.57
C ASP A 296 3.79 0.35 -22.82
N MET A 297 2.50 0.02 -22.66
CA MET A 297 1.59 -0.26 -23.76
C MET A 297 1.15 1.01 -24.51
N LEU A 298 1.28 2.17 -23.86
CA LEU A 298 0.86 3.46 -24.42
C LEU A 298 1.96 4.13 -25.23
N ARG A 299 3.20 3.59 -25.26
CA ARG A 299 4.35 4.19 -25.97
C ARG A 299 4.03 4.66 -27.40
N PRO A 300 3.25 3.94 -28.24
CA PRO A 300 2.89 4.43 -29.58
C PRO A 300 2.02 5.69 -29.60
N LEU A 301 1.30 5.96 -28.50
CA LEU A 301 0.38 7.09 -28.35
C LEU A 301 1.02 8.27 -27.59
N LEU A 302 2.20 8.06 -27.00
CA LEU A 302 2.90 9.08 -26.22
C LEU A 302 3.87 9.89 -27.10
N SER A 303 3.97 11.19 -26.82
CA SER A 303 5.02 12.04 -27.38
C SER A 303 6.42 11.45 -27.08
N PRO A 304 7.41 11.56 -27.98
CA PRO A 304 8.79 11.15 -27.69
C PRO A 304 9.40 11.87 -26.47
N GLN A 305 8.91 13.06 -26.12
CA GLN A 305 9.34 13.84 -24.96
C GLN A 305 8.46 13.61 -23.72
N SER A 306 7.52 12.67 -23.76
CA SER A 306 6.62 12.41 -22.64
C SER A 306 7.40 12.08 -21.37
N PRO A 307 7.06 12.69 -20.22
CA PRO A 307 7.71 12.37 -18.96
C PRO A 307 7.46 10.91 -18.53
N LEU A 308 6.48 10.22 -19.12
CA LEU A 308 6.12 8.84 -18.82
C LEU A 308 7.12 7.79 -19.36
N HIS A 309 8.11 8.19 -20.15
CA HIS A 309 9.13 7.26 -20.69
C HIS A 309 10.23 6.89 -19.70
N GLY A 310 10.41 7.64 -18.61
CA GLY A 310 11.53 7.46 -17.69
C GLY A 310 11.18 7.74 -16.24
N ASN A 311 12.08 7.31 -15.35
CA ASN A 311 11.96 7.53 -13.91
C ASN A 311 12.38 8.94 -13.51
N ALA A 312 11.73 9.48 -12.47
CA ALA A 312 12.21 10.67 -11.79
C ALA A 312 13.60 10.43 -11.18
N SER A 313 14.42 11.48 -11.12
CA SER A 313 15.80 11.39 -10.61
C SER A 313 15.89 11.22 -9.09
N HIS A 314 14.85 11.67 -8.34
CA HIS A 314 14.79 11.68 -6.87
C HIS A 314 16.05 12.25 -6.18
N HIS A 315 16.73 13.21 -6.82
CA HIS A 315 17.98 13.76 -6.34
C HIS A 315 17.89 14.26 -4.89
N GLY A 316 18.81 13.79 -4.06
CA GLY A 316 18.90 14.17 -2.64
C GLY A 316 17.81 13.57 -1.75
N GLY A 317 17.10 12.54 -2.23
CA GLY A 317 16.03 11.89 -1.46
C GLY A 317 14.82 12.78 -1.25
N ALA A 318 14.49 13.58 -2.27
CA ALA A 318 13.35 14.48 -2.28
C ALA A 318 12.48 14.24 -3.52
N LEU A 319 11.16 14.37 -3.33
CA LEU A 319 10.21 14.31 -4.43
C LEU A 319 10.39 15.54 -5.32
N ASP A 320 10.57 15.34 -6.63
CA ASP A 320 10.65 16.42 -7.60
C ASP A 320 9.24 16.93 -7.96
N ASP A 321 8.88 18.10 -7.45
CA ASP A 321 7.54 18.66 -7.64
C ASP A 321 7.30 19.13 -9.09
N ALA A 322 8.35 19.52 -9.81
CA ALA A 322 8.22 19.97 -11.18
C ALA A 322 8.01 18.80 -12.14
N ASP A 323 8.80 17.73 -11.98
CA ASP A 323 8.59 16.48 -12.72
C ASP A 323 7.21 15.88 -12.41
N ARG A 324 6.83 15.83 -11.13
CA ARG A 324 5.47 15.42 -10.72
C ARG A 324 4.38 16.25 -11.40
N THR A 325 4.56 17.56 -11.51
CA THR A 325 3.58 18.45 -12.18
C THR A 325 3.52 18.16 -13.67
N ALA A 326 4.66 17.95 -14.33
CA ALA A 326 4.70 17.59 -15.75
C ALA A 326 3.97 16.27 -16.03
N VAL A 327 4.20 15.24 -15.21
CA VAL A 327 3.47 13.97 -15.28
C VAL A 327 1.97 14.17 -15.05
N HIS A 328 1.59 14.98 -14.06
CA HIS A 328 0.18 15.25 -13.77
C HIS A 328 -0.55 15.88 -14.96
N GLU A 329 0.03 16.92 -15.58
CA GLU A 329 -0.59 17.58 -16.74
C GLU A 329 -0.59 16.69 -17.99
N GLU A 330 0.46 15.88 -18.22
CA GLU A 330 0.50 14.89 -19.29
C GLU A 330 -0.66 13.90 -19.15
N VAL A 331 -0.79 13.27 -17.97
CA VAL A 331 -1.85 12.29 -17.69
C VAL A 331 -3.24 12.93 -17.76
N ARG A 332 -3.37 14.18 -17.29
CA ARG A 332 -4.62 14.96 -17.42
C ARG A 332 -4.99 15.17 -18.89
N SER A 333 -4.03 15.52 -19.74
CA SER A 333 -4.22 15.70 -21.17
C SER A 333 -4.66 14.40 -21.85
N LEU A 334 -3.99 13.28 -21.53
CA LEU A 334 -4.32 11.95 -22.06
C LEU A 334 -5.73 11.50 -21.65
N LEU A 335 -6.12 11.66 -20.39
CA LEU A 335 -7.50 11.41 -19.96
C LEU A 335 -8.48 12.33 -20.69
N GLY A 336 -8.12 13.60 -20.88
CA GLY A 336 -8.87 14.57 -21.69
C GLY A 336 -9.17 14.07 -23.11
N SER A 337 -8.19 13.48 -23.79
CA SER A 337 -8.37 12.94 -25.14
C SER A 337 -9.15 11.62 -25.17
N TRP A 338 -8.95 10.74 -24.19
CA TRP A 338 -9.51 9.38 -24.23
C TRP A 338 -10.92 9.23 -23.65
N ASP A 339 -11.27 9.98 -22.60
CA ASP A 339 -12.60 9.89 -21.96
C ASP A 339 -13.31 11.25 -21.88
N GLY A 340 -12.83 12.22 -22.65
CA GLY A 340 -13.29 13.60 -22.60
C GLY A 340 -13.03 14.26 -21.24
N GLY A 341 -12.12 13.73 -20.42
CA GLY A 341 -11.82 14.18 -19.06
C GLY A 341 -12.87 13.80 -18.02
N ALA A 342 -13.73 12.82 -18.29
CA ALA A 342 -14.83 12.42 -17.42
C ALA A 342 -14.34 11.91 -16.06
N LEU A 343 -13.37 10.99 -16.05
CA LEU A 343 -12.77 10.44 -14.83
C LEU A 343 -12.16 11.55 -13.97
N HIS A 344 -11.39 12.44 -14.58
CA HIS A 344 -10.72 13.54 -13.87
C HIS A 344 -11.74 14.49 -13.23
N ARG A 345 -12.76 14.94 -13.99
CA ARG A 345 -13.81 15.83 -13.46
C ARG A 345 -14.57 15.20 -12.29
N GLN A 346 -14.88 13.90 -12.37
CA GLN A 346 -15.54 13.19 -11.29
C GLN A 346 -14.68 13.16 -10.03
N LEU A 347 -13.40 12.83 -10.16
CA LEU A 347 -12.46 12.81 -9.03
C LEU A 347 -12.27 14.21 -8.42
N GLU A 348 -12.20 15.25 -9.25
CA GLU A 348 -12.15 16.63 -8.76
C GLU A 348 -13.44 17.05 -8.07
N SER A 349 -14.61 16.59 -8.52
CA SER A 349 -15.88 16.82 -7.82
C SER A 349 -15.92 16.13 -6.45
N ASP A 350 -15.29 14.96 -6.34
CA ASP A 350 -15.42 14.09 -5.19
C ASP A 350 -14.34 14.31 -4.12
N PHE A 351 -13.10 14.59 -4.52
CA PHE A 351 -11.92 14.65 -3.65
C PHE A 351 -11.22 16.00 -3.74
N SER A 352 -10.73 16.55 -2.62
CA SER A 352 -10.08 17.86 -2.59
C SER A 352 -8.60 17.85 -2.97
N ASP A 353 -7.96 16.68 -2.99
CA ASP A 353 -6.53 16.53 -3.29
C ASP A 353 -6.34 15.30 -4.19
N VAL A 354 -6.16 15.55 -5.48
CA VAL A 354 -6.00 14.52 -6.51
C VAL A 354 -4.64 14.71 -7.19
N GLY A 355 -3.86 13.64 -7.24
CA GLY A 355 -2.62 13.55 -8.03
C GLY A 355 -2.84 12.58 -9.19
N LEU A 356 -2.28 12.87 -10.35
CA LEU A 356 -2.35 12.03 -11.53
C LEU A 356 -0.95 11.55 -11.87
N PHE A 357 -0.83 10.26 -12.15
CA PHE A 357 0.44 9.57 -12.36
C PHE A 357 0.29 8.58 -13.50
N GLY A 358 1.40 8.24 -14.14
CA GLY A 358 1.49 7.13 -15.06
C GLY A 358 2.68 6.26 -14.68
N LEU A 359 2.50 4.94 -14.72
CA LEU A 359 3.52 3.97 -14.34
C LEU A 359 3.43 2.69 -15.15
N SER A 360 4.57 2.00 -15.25
CA SER A 360 4.67 0.64 -15.73
C SER A 360 5.45 -0.19 -14.73
N ALA A 361 4.81 -1.22 -14.16
CA ALA A 361 5.46 -2.11 -13.20
C ALA A 361 6.49 -3.03 -13.87
N LEU A 362 6.22 -3.48 -15.10
CA LEU A 362 7.08 -4.41 -15.82
C LEU A 362 8.02 -3.72 -16.82
N GLY A 363 7.72 -2.48 -17.23
CA GLY A 363 8.48 -1.73 -18.25
C GLY A 363 8.21 -2.14 -19.69
N ALA A 364 7.62 -3.31 -19.88
CA ALA A 364 7.22 -3.93 -21.14
C ALA A 364 6.05 -4.90 -20.90
N PRO A 365 5.24 -5.19 -21.94
CA PRO A 365 4.14 -6.13 -21.81
C PRO A 365 4.62 -7.57 -21.60
N PRO A 366 3.81 -8.42 -20.96
CA PRO A 366 4.04 -9.87 -20.91
C PRO A 366 4.22 -10.49 -22.30
N PRO A 367 4.95 -11.62 -22.40
CA PRO A 367 5.06 -12.37 -23.66
C PRO A 367 3.68 -12.77 -24.21
N PRO A 368 3.41 -12.58 -25.51
CA PRO A 368 2.11 -12.91 -26.11
C PRO A 368 1.71 -14.39 -25.99
N ASP A 369 2.71 -15.28 -26.00
CA ASP A 369 2.59 -16.74 -25.87
C ASP A 369 2.55 -17.22 -24.41
N ALA A 370 2.93 -16.37 -23.46
CA ALA A 370 2.95 -16.68 -22.03
C ALA A 370 2.48 -15.45 -21.21
N PRO A 371 1.17 -15.10 -21.25
CA PRO A 371 0.63 -13.91 -20.59
C PRO A 371 0.68 -13.97 -19.05
N ALA A 372 1.00 -15.14 -18.48
CA ALA A 372 1.23 -15.34 -17.05
C ALA A 372 2.69 -15.06 -16.63
N ASP A 373 3.59 -14.83 -17.58
CA ASP A 373 5.01 -14.65 -17.33
C ASP A 373 5.38 -13.15 -17.39
N ALA A 374 6.42 -12.79 -16.65
CA ALA A 374 7.07 -11.49 -16.76
C ALA A 374 7.94 -11.44 -18.03
N PRO A 375 8.32 -10.24 -18.51
CA PRO A 375 9.29 -10.12 -19.59
C PRO A 375 10.58 -10.89 -19.29
N LYS A 376 11.19 -11.51 -20.31
CA LYS A 376 12.43 -12.30 -20.18
C LYS A 376 13.61 -11.51 -19.60
N SER A 377 13.61 -10.18 -19.79
CA SER A 377 14.59 -9.25 -19.22
C SER A 377 14.37 -8.97 -17.72
N GLY A 378 13.32 -9.53 -17.12
CA GLY A 378 12.79 -9.13 -15.83
C GLY A 378 12.04 -7.80 -15.86
N PRO A 379 11.37 -7.44 -14.75
CA PRO A 379 10.70 -6.14 -14.61
C PRO A 379 11.69 -4.98 -14.74
N GLN A 380 11.34 -3.98 -15.56
CA GLN A 380 12.08 -2.72 -15.74
C GLN A 380 11.16 -1.53 -15.40
N PRO A 381 10.88 -1.30 -14.10
CA PRO A 381 9.83 -0.38 -13.69
C PRO A 381 10.07 1.07 -14.10
N VAL A 382 8.96 1.74 -14.45
CA VAL A 382 8.89 3.17 -14.73
C VAL A 382 7.86 3.80 -13.81
N ARG A 383 8.30 4.77 -13.00
CA ARG A 383 7.50 5.65 -12.11
C ARG A 383 6.60 4.92 -11.11
N VAL A 384 6.91 3.67 -10.78
CA VAL A 384 6.12 2.84 -9.85
C VAL A 384 6.01 3.48 -8.47
N GLU A 385 7.06 4.18 -8.04
CA GLU A 385 7.15 4.84 -6.75
C GLU A 385 6.36 6.15 -6.64
N ASP A 386 6.11 6.84 -7.76
CA ASP A 386 5.62 8.22 -7.77
C ASP A 386 4.31 8.40 -6.97
N PRO A 387 3.27 7.55 -7.11
CA PRO A 387 2.03 7.67 -6.35
C PRO A 387 2.25 7.60 -4.84
N LEU A 388 3.05 6.64 -4.37
CA LEU A 388 3.33 6.48 -2.95
C LEU A 388 4.16 7.64 -2.41
N LEU A 389 5.23 8.04 -3.12
CA LEU A 389 6.09 9.13 -2.69
C LEU A 389 5.31 10.45 -2.57
N TRP A 390 4.37 10.71 -3.49
CA TRP A 390 3.47 11.85 -3.39
C TRP A 390 2.57 11.77 -2.15
N LEU A 391 1.94 10.63 -1.88
CA LEU A 391 1.12 10.46 -0.67
C LEU A 391 1.94 10.66 0.62
N LEU A 392 3.16 10.15 0.66
CA LEU A 392 4.08 10.34 1.78
C LEU A 392 4.48 11.81 1.94
N ALA A 393 4.75 12.51 0.84
CA ALA A 393 5.04 13.94 0.83
C ALA A 393 3.84 14.77 1.33
N ARG A 394 2.61 14.46 0.91
CA ARG A 394 1.37 15.08 1.42
C ARG A 394 1.19 14.91 2.94
N ARG A 395 1.78 13.87 3.52
CA ARG A 395 1.78 13.62 4.96
C ARG A 395 3.05 14.13 5.67
N ASN A 396 3.86 14.94 4.99
CA ASN A 396 5.12 15.50 5.48
C ASN A 396 6.10 14.42 5.95
N LEU A 397 6.09 13.26 5.29
CA LEU A 397 7.00 12.14 5.58
C LEU A 397 8.27 12.20 4.73
N LEU A 398 8.20 12.88 3.57
CA LEU A 398 9.31 13.05 2.64
C LEU A 398 9.51 14.54 2.33
N PRO A 399 10.76 14.99 2.10
CA PRO A 399 11.01 16.33 1.61
C PRO A 399 10.56 16.47 0.16
N VAL A 400 10.16 17.68 -0.22
CA VAL A 400 9.74 18.03 -1.58
C VAL A 400 10.67 19.10 -2.12
N ARG A 401 11.25 18.84 -3.29
CA ARG A 401 12.04 19.83 -4.02
C ARG A 401 11.11 20.62 -4.94
N LYS A 402 10.93 21.90 -4.63
CA LYS A 402 10.28 22.86 -5.52
C LYS A 402 11.31 23.45 -6.48
N GLN A 403 10.93 23.73 -7.72
CA GLN A 403 11.79 24.54 -8.58
C GLN A 403 11.87 25.97 -8.02
N GLY A 404 13.06 26.36 -7.55
CA GLY A 404 13.36 27.73 -7.14
C GLY A 404 14.61 27.88 -6.29
N ARG A 405 15.66 28.47 -6.90
CA ARG A 405 16.88 29.07 -6.30
C ARG A 405 18.14 28.19 -6.10
N ALA A 406 18.45 27.28 -7.03
CA ALA A 406 19.78 26.66 -7.10
C ALA A 406 20.71 27.30 -8.16
N ALA A 407 20.19 28.01 -9.16
CA ALA A 407 20.99 28.63 -10.23
C ALA A 407 21.68 29.97 -9.86
N ARG A 408 21.72 30.36 -8.57
CA ARG A 408 22.43 31.58 -8.11
C ARG A 408 23.60 31.32 -7.16
N ALA A 409 23.90 30.06 -6.84
CA ALA A 409 25.02 29.73 -5.94
C ALA A 409 26.29 29.26 -6.66
N GLU A 410 26.24 28.94 -7.96
CA GLU A 410 27.40 28.49 -8.75
C GLU A 410 28.01 29.59 -9.64
N GLY A 411 27.50 30.83 -9.58
CA GLY A 411 27.99 31.96 -10.39
C GLY A 411 28.73 33.07 -9.65
N ALA A 412 29.03 32.92 -8.36
CA ALA A 412 29.69 33.95 -7.54
C ALA A 412 31.05 33.48 -6.98
N GLY A 413 31.78 32.71 -7.79
CA GLY A 413 33.09 32.16 -7.44
C GLY A 413 34.13 32.29 -8.55
N ILE A 414 34.04 33.35 -9.38
CA ILE A 414 35.16 33.83 -10.21
C ILE A 414 35.06 35.36 -10.27
N ALA A 415 35.74 36.02 -9.35
CA ALA A 415 36.29 37.37 -9.51
C ALA A 415 37.43 37.50 -8.50
#